data_AF-F0ZS07-F1
#
_entry.id   AF-F0ZS07-F1
#
_cell.length_a   1.000
_cell.length_b   1.000
_cell.length_c   1.000
_cell.angle_alpha   90.00
_cell.angle_beta   90.00
_cell.angle_gamma   90.00
#
_symmetry.space_group_name_H-M   'P 1'
#
loop_
_entity.id
_entity.type
_entity.pdbx_description
1 polymer ?
#
loop_
_entity_poly.entity_id
_entity_poly.type
_entity_poly.pdbx_seq_one_letter_code
_entity_poly.pdbx_strand_id
1 'polypeptide(L)'
;MDCYNKVFNNLFIKKEIFRHLNLFNVNYSRNFTVQEFKEFKRKDYLIQLKLQLCEDDIEKDGDLLLSLVPDNVESIVLSSKRSQHFNEDISIKLPSIPNSIKKFKTPKWFIGPFPRFSNDGLSSLKVLILGENNSLDQKLNQLPSSLEVLKIIGYFHSIEKDILPNSLKLFHVEAGGKTPLFIERNALPDSLTELKVVGFTLPFEESSFLPNNLKTISITNYDIQKVEISKHFFPSSHLENLEIVFLCDDNFDFLQTLTNLKTFKIKHHNQNISKLPKSLSTLTVNSNASNLYQLSTIGLKHLEFGYFFNALLTKDGKSILPHETIEKIEFGFLFNHEIGLKEFINCNQLKEIHFGLNFNQKLLPNILPKNLVRLSFKGFNNGDTPLINSGELFPKTLEYLKFGKFSINSLPPNLTSLELSNYLYMYDFELPSPSIMVKAKFFRNSLLRDSCFKRILNHIEYVENSYDDYNHVFTSYPKNLKVFKLYSEFKHPLETLCLKKKSKLEYLDLGFSFNQPIFKDCLPLENSIKVLVLGKCFSQKIILNWFSNLENLVIFGDPLVLLSEEDEGKEHCFGCLKYISTPINNYKFLNNLNNIFYPFLKFLKKNK
;
A
#
# COMPACT_ATOMS: atom_id res chain seq x y z
N MET A 1 35.15 16.47 24.83
CA MET A 1 34.48 17.63 24.19
C MET A 1 35.39 18.44 23.28
N ASP A 2 36.64 18.75 23.67
CA ASP A 2 37.54 19.61 22.87
C ASP A 2 37.94 19.08 21.48
N CYS A 3 38.25 17.79 21.32
CA CYS A 3 38.55 17.23 20.01
C CYS A 3 37.33 17.22 19.08
N TYR A 4 36.13 16.95 19.61
CA TYR A 4 34.89 17.00 18.84
C TYR A 4 34.62 18.42 18.32
N ASN A 5 34.74 19.43 19.19
CA ASN A 5 34.54 20.84 18.81
C ASN A 5 35.60 21.31 17.80
N LYS A 6 36.87 20.92 17.96
CA LYS A 6 37.93 21.25 17.00
C LYS A 6 37.71 20.63 15.62
N VAL A 7 37.20 19.40 15.56
CA VAL A 7 36.87 18.69 14.31
C VAL A 7 35.64 19.30 13.64
N PHE A 8 34.57 19.59 14.39
CA PHE A 8 33.33 20.14 13.83
C PHE A 8 33.40 21.62 13.46
N ASN A 9 34.30 22.38 14.09
CA ASN A 9 34.55 23.79 13.76
C ASN A 9 35.53 23.94 12.59
N ASN A 10 36.25 22.88 12.21
CA ASN A 10 37.10 22.88 11.03
C ASN A 10 36.22 22.78 9.77
N LEU A 11 36.16 23.87 8.99
CA LEU A 11 35.34 23.96 7.78
C LEU A 11 35.68 22.88 6.74
N PHE A 12 36.95 22.49 6.61
CA PHE A 12 37.37 21.44 5.68
C PHE A 12 36.90 20.06 6.14
N ILE A 13 37.17 19.70 7.40
CA ILE A 13 36.78 18.38 7.93
C ILE A 13 35.25 18.26 7.95
N LYS A 14 34.53 19.31 8.34
CA LYS A 14 33.07 19.36 8.28
C LYS A 14 32.57 19.13 6.86
N LYS A 15 33.13 19.82 5.86
CA LYS A 15 32.80 19.60 4.44
C LYS A 15 33.03 18.15 4.03
N GLU A 16 34.13 17.56 4.47
CA GLU A 16 34.47 16.18 4.13
C GLU A 16 33.56 15.14 4.79
N ILE A 17 33.21 15.34 6.06
CA ILE A 17 32.21 14.52 6.77
C ILE A 17 30.87 14.58 6.03
N PHE A 18 30.37 15.77 5.69
CA PHE A 18 29.12 15.90 4.94
C PHE A 18 29.22 15.28 3.55
N ARG A 19 30.37 15.37 2.87
CA ARG A 19 30.60 14.69 1.60
C ARG A 19 30.42 13.19 1.73
N HIS A 20 31.07 12.56 2.70
CA HIS A 20 30.96 11.11 2.94
C HIS A 20 29.57 10.68 3.43
N LEU A 21 28.92 11.47 4.29
CA LEU A 21 27.53 11.23 4.71
C LEU A 21 26.58 11.28 3.52
N ASN A 22 26.75 12.26 2.63
CA ASN A 22 25.94 12.37 1.42
C ASN A 22 26.18 11.17 0.48
N LEU A 23 27.44 10.78 0.30
CA LEU A 23 27.78 9.56 -0.46
C LEU A 23 27.13 8.32 0.16
N PHE A 24 27.21 8.15 1.48
CA PHE A 24 26.54 7.05 2.16
C PHE A 24 25.04 7.08 1.92
N ASN A 25 24.38 8.22 2.16
CA ASN A 25 22.94 8.35 2.01
C ASN A 25 22.46 8.05 0.57
N VAL A 26 23.26 8.43 -0.45
CA VAL A 26 22.97 8.19 -1.88
C VAL A 26 23.23 6.73 -2.31
N ASN A 27 24.09 6.01 -1.60
CA ASN A 27 24.56 4.69 -2.02
C ASN A 27 24.19 3.56 -1.07
N TYR A 28 23.64 3.81 0.13
CA TYR A 28 23.38 2.75 1.12
C TYR A 28 22.44 1.65 0.61
N SER A 29 21.50 1.98 -0.28
CA SER A 29 20.61 1.01 -0.92
C SER A 29 20.57 1.24 -2.42
N ARG A 30 21.20 0.37 -3.21
CA ARG A 30 21.18 0.46 -4.67
C ARG A 30 20.58 -0.76 -5.38
N ASN A 31 20.08 -0.57 -6.59
CA ASN A 31 19.66 -1.63 -7.50
C ASN A 31 20.62 -1.61 -8.68
N PHE A 32 21.13 -2.76 -9.07
CA PHE A 32 22.06 -2.90 -10.18
C PHE A 32 21.66 -4.08 -11.07
N THR A 33 21.96 -4.01 -12.36
CA THR A 33 22.29 -5.23 -13.11
C THR A 33 23.61 -5.80 -12.59
N VAL A 34 23.92 -7.06 -12.91
CA VAL A 34 25.20 -7.66 -12.55
C VAL A 34 26.38 -6.84 -13.06
N GLN A 35 26.34 -6.42 -14.33
CA GLN A 35 27.41 -5.63 -14.93
C GLN A 35 27.58 -4.26 -14.25
N GLU A 36 26.48 -3.55 -13.98
CA GLU A 36 26.52 -2.28 -13.25
C GLU A 36 27.14 -2.44 -11.86
N PHE A 37 26.85 -3.55 -11.17
CA PHE A 37 27.45 -3.82 -9.86
C PHE A 37 28.94 -4.11 -9.94
N LYS A 38 29.40 -4.85 -10.97
CA LYS A 38 30.84 -5.11 -11.20
C LYS A 38 31.61 -3.80 -11.34
N GLU A 39 31.08 -2.85 -12.12
CA GLU A 39 31.72 -1.56 -12.43
C GLU A 39 31.54 -0.49 -11.33
N PHE A 40 30.62 -0.70 -10.39
CA PHE A 40 30.30 0.29 -9.37
C PHE A 40 31.47 0.53 -8.41
N LYS A 41 32.04 1.75 -8.43
CA LYS A 41 33.24 2.10 -7.66
C LYS A 41 33.00 2.35 -6.17
N ARG A 42 31.76 2.60 -5.73
CA ARG A 42 31.44 3.08 -4.37
C ARG A 42 30.84 1.97 -3.49
N LYS A 43 31.36 0.74 -3.60
CA LYS A 43 30.80 -0.43 -2.90
C LYS A 43 30.86 -0.32 -1.38
N ASP A 44 31.85 0.39 -0.84
CA ASP A 44 32.03 0.63 0.60
C ASP A 44 30.87 1.40 1.26
N TYR A 45 30.02 2.04 0.46
CA TYR A 45 28.83 2.73 0.95
C TYR A 45 27.56 1.87 0.90
N LEU A 46 27.59 0.65 0.36
CA LEU A 46 26.42 -0.23 0.20
C LEU A 46 26.11 -1.01 1.49
N ILE A 47 24.89 -0.88 2.00
CA ILE A 47 24.36 -1.72 3.08
C ILE A 47 23.27 -2.66 2.55
N GLN A 48 22.50 -2.21 1.57
CA GLN A 48 21.44 -2.97 0.91
C GLN A 48 21.72 -3.06 -0.59
N LEU A 49 21.96 -4.27 -1.06
CA LEU A 49 22.19 -4.57 -2.45
C LEU A 49 20.91 -5.16 -3.05
N LYS A 50 20.42 -4.58 -4.15
CA LYS A 50 19.42 -5.25 -5.00
C LYS A 50 20.04 -5.58 -6.33
N LEU A 51 20.02 -6.84 -6.71
CA LEU A 51 20.53 -7.28 -8.00
C LEU A 51 19.36 -7.69 -8.88
N GLN A 52 19.37 -7.17 -10.09
CA GLN A 52 18.52 -7.62 -11.18
C GLN A 52 19.35 -8.61 -12.00
N LEU A 53 18.90 -9.85 -12.02
CA LEU A 53 19.49 -10.94 -12.78
C LEU A 53 18.85 -10.99 -14.18
N CYS A 54 19.69 -11.09 -15.21
CA CYS A 54 19.32 -11.41 -16.59
C CYS A 54 19.70 -12.88 -16.93
N GLU A 55 19.26 -13.38 -18.08
CA GLU A 55 19.49 -14.75 -18.55
C GLU A 55 21.00 -15.12 -18.59
N ASP A 56 21.84 -14.25 -19.18
CA ASP A 56 23.29 -14.49 -19.29
C ASP A 56 24.02 -14.54 -17.93
N ASP A 57 23.53 -13.79 -16.93
CA ASP A 57 24.15 -13.71 -15.60
C ASP A 57 23.97 -15.01 -14.81
N ILE A 58 22.92 -15.75 -15.12
CA ILE A 58 22.50 -16.96 -14.41
C ILE A 58 23.35 -18.17 -14.82
N GLU A 59 23.68 -18.28 -16.10
CA GLU A 59 24.42 -19.43 -16.63
C GLU A 59 25.93 -19.33 -16.42
N LYS A 60 26.50 -18.11 -16.36
CA LYS A 60 27.96 -17.90 -16.40
C LYS A 60 28.60 -17.39 -15.10
N ASP A 61 27.87 -16.66 -14.26
CA ASP A 61 28.46 -15.85 -13.18
C ASP A 61 27.90 -16.12 -11.77
N GLY A 62 26.90 -16.99 -11.60
CA GLY A 62 26.19 -17.21 -10.32
C GLY A 62 27.10 -17.39 -9.10
N ASP A 63 28.12 -18.25 -9.22
CA ASP A 63 29.08 -18.57 -8.15
C ASP A 63 30.02 -17.39 -7.80
N LEU A 64 30.28 -16.48 -8.74
CA LEU A 64 31.16 -15.31 -8.54
C LEU A 64 30.41 -14.10 -7.97
N LEU A 65 29.09 -14.00 -8.14
CA LEU A 65 28.34 -12.78 -7.82
C LEU A 65 28.35 -12.41 -6.34
N LEU A 66 28.15 -13.38 -5.45
CA LEU A 66 28.18 -13.09 -4.00
C LEU A 66 29.61 -12.95 -3.48
N SER A 67 30.61 -13.47 -4.18
CA SER A 67 32.03 -13.23 -3.83
C SER A 67 32.44 -11.76 -4.01
N LEU A 68 31.73 -11.03 -4.87
CA LEU A 68 31.96 -9.60 -5.14
C LEU A 68 31.21 -8.67 -4.17
N VAL A 69 30.41 -9.23 -3.26
CA VAL A 69 29.65 -8.48 -2.26
C VAL A 69 30.58 -8.13 -1.10
N PRO A 70 30.81 -6.84 -0.82
CA PRO A 70 31.68 -6.47 0.29
C PRO A 70 31.01 -6.66 1.65
N ASP A 71 31.84 -6.79 2.68
CA ASP A 71 31.43 -7.18 4.04
C ASP A 71 30.48 -6.19 4.73
N ASN A 72 30.41 -4.94 4.25
CA ASN A 72 29.51 -3.91 4.74
C ASN A 72 28.04 -4.15 4.31
N VAL A 73 27.79 -4.98 3.29
CA VAL A 73 26.44 -5.28 2.84
C VAL A 73 25.75 -6.20 3.84
N GLU A 74 24.56 -5.82 4.31
CA GLU A 74 23.77 -6.60 5.27
C GLU A 74 22.48 -7.17 4.67
N SER A 75 22.05 -6.68 3.50
CA SER A 75 20.82 -7.12 2.85
C SER A 75 21.03 -7.32 1.36
N ILE A 76 20.61 -8.47 0.84
CA ILE A 76 20.57 -8.76 -0.60
C ILE A 76 19.13 -9.03 -1.02
N VAL A 77 18.69 -8.38 -2.08
CA VAL A 77 17.40 -8.64 -2.74
C VAL A 77 17.65 -8.92 -4.21
N LEU A 78 17.50 -10.18 -4.59
CA LEU A 78 17.55 -10.60 -5.97
C LEU A 78 16.18 -10.38 -6.63
N SER A 79 16.20 -9.94 -7.89
CA SER A 79 15.04 -9.75 -8.73
C SER A 79 15.36 -10.27 -10.13
N SER A 80 14.34 -10.71 -10.87
CA SER A 80 14.48 -11.19 -12.25
C SER A 80 13.65 -10.32 -13.18
N LYS A 81 14.19 -10.02 -14.37
CA LYS A 81 13.48 -9.43 -15.51
C LYS A 81 12.84 -10.60 -16.28
N ARG A 82 11.58 -10.93 -16.00
CA ARG A 82 10.93 -12.01 -16.75
C ARG A 82 10.58 -11.50 -18.16
N SER A 83 11.18 -12.07 -19.20
CA SER A 83 10.60 -12.12 -20.55
C SER A 83 9.45 -13.14 -20.53
N GLN A 84 8.37 -12.86 -21.26
CA GLN A 84 7.11 -13.63 -21.19
C GLN A 84 7.21 -15.07 -21.75
N HIS A 85 8.40 -15.65 -21.91
CA HIS A 85 8.63 -16.85 -22.76
C HIS A 85 9.29 -18.05 -22.07
N PHE A 86 9.59 -18.02 -20.77
CA PHE A 86 10.24 -19.17 -20.14
C PHE A 86 9.25 -20.24 -19.66
N ASN A 87 9.16 -21.29 -20.47
CA ASN A 87 8.77 -22.66 -20.12
C ASN A 87 9.99 -23.57 -19.84
N GLU A 88 11.22 -23.03 -19.84
CA GLU A 88 12.45 -23.80 -19.61
C GLU A 88 13.08 -23.47 -18.25
N ASP A 89 13.46 -24.53 -17.53
CA ASP A 89 13.96 -24.53 -16.16
C ASP A 89 15.38 -23.96 -16.08
N ILE A 90 15.52 -22.71 -15.61
CA ILE A 90 16.84 -22.09 -15.44
C ILE A 90 17.33 -22.29 -14.00
N SER A 91 18.34 -23.15 -13.80
CA SER A 91 18.95 -23.40 -12.49
C SER A 91 20.03 -22.37 -12.13
N ILE A 92 19.79 -21.49 -11.14
CA ILE A 92 20.83 -20.62 -10.56
C ILE A 92 21.49 -21.35 -9.38
N LYS A 93 22.76 -21.74 -9.51
CA LYS A 93 23.56 -22.11 -8.32
C LYS A 93 23.91 -20.84 -7.55
N LEU A 94 23.32 -20.68 -6.36
CA LEU A 94 23.72 -19.61 -5.44
C LEU A 94 24.93 -20.07 -4.62
N PRO A 95 26.04 -19.31 -4.60
CA PRO A 95 27.16 -19.56 -3.70
C PRO A 95 26.75 -19.31 -2.24
N SER A 96 27.60 -19.69 -1.30
CA SER A 96 27.32 -19.52 0.13
C SER A 96 27.00 -18.07 0.47
N ILE A 97 25.90 -17.85 1.20
CA ILE A 97 25.53 -16.50 1.65
C ILE A 97 26.63 -15.95 2.57
N PRO A 98 27.22 -14.76 2.31
CA PRO A 98 28.24 -14.17 3.18
C PRO A 98 27.75 -13.96 4.61
N ASN A 99 28.65 -14.08 5.59
CA ASN A 99 28.31 -13.97 7.01
C ASN A 99 27.75 -12.59 7.41
N SER A 100 28.06 -11.54 6.66
CA SER A 100 27.54 -10.18 6.88
C SER A 100 26.04 -10.03 6.59
N ILE A 101 25.46 -10.96 5.82
CA ILE A 101 24.09 -10.84 5.34
C ILE A 101 23.08 -11.20 6.44
N LYS A 102 22.34 -10.20 6.89
CA LYS A 102 21.22 -10.31 7.83
C LYS A 102 19.88 -10.55 7.12
N LYS A 103 19.76 -10.18 5.84
CA LYS A 103 18.54 -10.35 5.05
C LYS A 103 18.82 -10.81 3.63
N PHE A 104 18.20 -11.90 3.23
CA PHE A 104 18.30 -12.43 1.88
C PHE A 104 16.90 -12.65 1.28
N LYS A 105 16.71 -12.20 0.03
CA LYS A 105 15.48 -12.41 -0.72
C LYS A 105 15.80 -12.87 -2.14
N THR A 106 15.18 -13.97 -2.58
CA THR A 106 15.23 -14.42 -3.97
C THR A 106 14.10 -13.80 -4.82
N PRO A 107 14.18 -13.86 -6.17
CA PRO A 107 13.09 -13.45 -7.04
C PRO A 107 11.84 -14.30 -6.82
N LYS A 108 10.67 -13.82 -7.30
CA LYS A 108 9.40 -14.56 -7.15
C LYS A 108 9.44 -15.93 -7.83
N TRP A 109 10.08 -16.04 -8.99
CA TRP A 109 10.31 -17.31 -9.66
C TRP A 109 11.81 -17.53 -9.67
N PHE A 110 12.27 -18.49 -8.88
CA PHE A 110 13.67 -18.83 -8.75
C PHE A 110 13.76 -20.35 -8.78
N ILE A 111 14.41 -20.91 -9.79
CA ILE A 111 14.64 -22.34 -9.89
C ILE A 111 16.14 -22.53 -9.60
N GLY A 112 16.48 -23.29 -8.56
CA GLY A 112 17.87 -23.44 -8.14
C GLY A 112 18.01 -24.11 -6.77
N PRO A 113 19.20 -24.66 -6.45
CA PRO A 113 19.44 -25.28 -5.15
C PRO A 113 19.19 -24.30 -4.01
N PHE A 114 18.81 -24.85 -2.86
CA PHE A 114 18.68 -24.09 -1.62
C PHE A 114 19.99 -23.34 -1.34
N PRO A 115 19.94 -22.06 -0.90
CA PRO A 115 21.15 -21.32 -0.59
C PRO A 115 21.98 -22.09 0.44
N ARG A 116 23.25 -22.35 0.14
CA ARG A 116 24.18 -22.88 1.14
C ARG A 116 24.46 -21.78 2.15
N PHE A 117 24.40 -22.13 3.42
CA PHE A 117 24.91 -21.26 4.48
C PHE A 117 26.35 -21.67 4.76
N SER A 118 27.21 -20.72 5.09
CA SER A 118 28.56 -21.02 5.57
C SER A 118 28.49 -22.07 6.69
N ASN A 119 29.32 -23.10 6.58
CA ASN A 119 29.28 -24.34 7.40
C ASN A 119 29.50 -24.12 8.92
N ASP A 120 29.68 -22.89 9.38
CA ASP A 120 30.18 -22.60 10.73
C ASP A 120 29.08 -22.26 11.75
N GLY A 121 27.79 -22.33 11.38
CA GLY A 121 26.70 -22.04 12.33
C GLY A 121 26.62 -20.58 12.82
N LEU A 122 27.36 -19.66 12.18
CA LEU A 122 27.49 -18.24 12.54
C LEU A 122 26.86 -17.32 11.49
N SER A 123 25.80 -17.77 10.81
CA SER A 123 25.08 -16.88 9.89
C SER A 123 24.44 -15.75 10.69
N SER A 124 24.65 -14.49 10.29
CA SER A 124 23.92 -13.35 10.85
C SER A 124 22.50 -13.22 10.28
N LEU A 125 22.07 -14.17 9.44
CA LEU A 125 20.83 -14.14 8.71
C LEU A 125 19.62 -14.20 9.65
N LYS A 126 18.84 -13.13 9.64
CA LYS A 126 17.60 -12.99 10.41
C LYS A 126 16.36 -13.11 9.54
N VAL A 127 16.46 -12.78 8.25
CA VAL A 127 15.32 -12.76 7.33
C VAL A 127 15.66 -13.48 6.04
N LEU A 128 14.91 -14.54 5.74
CA LEU A 128 15.00 -15.30 4.50
C LEU A 128 13.63 -15.28 3.79
N ILE A 129 13.62 -14.79 2.55
CA ILE A 129 12.43 -14.77 1.69
C ILE A 129 12.75 -15.51 0.40
N LEU A 130 12.12 -16.67 0.21
CA LEU A 130 12.24 -17.51 -0.96
C LEU A 130 10.97 -17.39 -1.80
N GLY A 131 11.13 -17.07 -3.09
CA GLY A 131 10.06 -17.17 -4.08
C GLY A 131 9.77 -18.62 -4.48
N GLU A 132 8.80 -18.77 -5.38
CA GLU A 132 8.38 -19.99 -6.05
C GLU A 132 9.59 -20.69 -6.67
N ASN A 133 9.89 -21.89 -6.16
CA ASN A 133 11.02 -22.70 -6.59
C ASN A 133 10.57 -24.14 -6.86
N ASN A 134 10.56 -24.50 -8.14
CA ASN A 134 10.13 -25.81 -8.63
C ASN A 134 11.18 -26.91 -8.36
N SER A 135 12.37 -26.57 -7.86
CA SER A 135 13.48 -27.51 -7.62
C SER A 135 13.97 -27.49 -6.18
N LEU A 136 13.15 -27.02 -5.24
CA LEU A 136 13.49 -27.01 -3.82
C LEU A 136 13.34 -28.44 -3.25
N ASP A 137 14.10 -29.38 -3.79
CA ASP A 137 14.11 -30.82 -3.46
C ASP A 137 14.77 -31.13 -2.10
N GLN A 138 15.14 -30.12 -1.32
CA GLN A 138 15.82 -30.29 -0.04
C GLN A 138 14.96 -29.88 1.15
N LYS A 139 14.98 -30.74 2.17
CA LYS A 139 14.41 -30.48 3.50
C LYS A 139 15.02 -29.22 4.09
N LEU A 140 14.23 -28.40 4.78
CA LEU A 140 14.68 -27.13 5.40
C LEU A 140 15.66 -27.34 6.60
N ASN A 141 16.27 -28.52 6.72
CA ASN A 141 17.09 -28.93 7.86
C ASN A 141 18.45 -28.21 7.97
N GLN A 142 18.77 -27.33 7.02
CA GLN A 142 20.00 -26.52 6.99
C GLN A 142 19.75 -25.05 7.33
N LEU A 143 18.55 -24.67 7.79
CA LEU A 143 18.25 -23.28 8.13
C LEU A 143 19.13 -22.78 9.29
N PRO A 144 19.65 -21.53 9.21
CA PRO A 144 20.41 -20.96 10.31
C PRO A 144 19.61 -20.82 11.61
N SER A 145 20.24 -21.11 12.74
CA SER A 145 19.66 -20.97 14.08
C SER A 145 19.38 -19.53 14.52
N SER A 146 19.85 -18.54 13.76
CA SER A 146 19.61 -17.10 13.97
C SER A 146 18.34 -16.59 13.31
N LEU A 147 17.68 -17.41 12.49
CA LEU A 147 16.62 -16.96 11.58
C LEU A 147 15.35 -16.57 12.35
N GLU A 148 14.91 -15.32 12.22
CA GLU A 148 13.72 -14.79 12.89
C GLU A 148 12.49 -14.75 11.96
N VAL A 149 12.71 -14.63 10.64
CA VAL A 149 11.64 -14.53 9.63
C VAL A 149 11.96 -15.44 8.46
N LEU A 150 11.04 -16.35 8.16
CA LEU A 150 11.09 -17.23 7.00
C LEU A 150 9.81 -17.08 6.18
N LYS A 151 9.95 -16.73 4.91
CA LYS A 151 8.85 -16.71 3.94
C LYS A 151 9.22 -17.58 2.75
N ILE A 152 8.39 -18.56 2.44
CA ILE A 152 8.58 -19.45 1.30
C ILE A 152 7.29 -19.44 0.50
N ILE A 153 7.40 -19.13 -0.78
CA ILE A 153 6.29 -19.23 -1.74
C ILE A 153 6.59 -20.42 -2.64
N GLY A 154 5.60 -21.23 -2.94
CA GLY A 154 5.77 -22.39 -3.82
C GLY A 154 6.62 -23.50 -3.21
N TYR A 155 6.38 -23.88 -1.95
CA TYR A 155 7.03 -25.01 -1.31
C TYR A 155 6.32 -26.32 -1.68
N PHE A 156 7.07 -27.39 -1.97
CA PHE A 156 6.53 -28.65 -2.49
C PHE A 156 6.66 -29.84 -1.53
N HIS A 157 7.13 -29.60 -0.29
CA HIS A 157 7.36 -30.66 0.71
C HIS A 157 6.55 -30.41 1.97
N SER A 158 6.33 -31.46 2.75
CA SER A 158 5.74 -31.34 4.09
C SER A 158 6.75 -30.74 5.07
N ILE A 159 6.24 -30.11 6.13
CA ILE A 159 7.08 -29.54 7.20
C ILE A 159 7.23 -30.59 8.29
N GLU A 160 8.36 -31.28 8.33
CA GLU A 160 8.67 -32.30 9.34
C GLU A 160 9.16 -31.67 10.65
N LYS A 161 9.11 -32.47 11.72
CA LYS A 161 9.56 -32.08 13.05
C LYS A 161 11.07 -31.73 13.06
N ASP A 162 11.46 -30.81 13.94
CA ASP A 162 12.85 -30.42 14.23
C ASP A 162 13.60 -29.75 13.04
N ILE A 163 12.88 -29.40 11.97
CA ILE A 163 13.44 -28.76 10.76
C ILE A 163 13.52 -27.23 10.91
N LEU A 164 12.54 -26.60 11.56
CA LEU A 164 12.48 -25.14 11.68
C LEU A 164 13.31 -24.65 12.89
N PRO A 165 14.06 -23.54 12.76
CA PRO A 165 14.89 -23.04 13.85
C PRO A 165 14.05 -22.44 15.00
N ASN A 166 14.45 -22.70 16.24
CA ASN A 166 13.77 -22.22 17.46
C ASN A 166 13.86 -20.69 17.69
N SER A 167 14.56 -19.96 16.83
CA SER A 167 14.60 -18.49 16.83
C SER A 167 13.44 -17.87 16.03
N LEU A 168 12.69 -18.68 15.28
CA LEU A 168 11.75 -18.21 14.27
C LEU A 168 10.53 -17.55 14.91
N LYS A 169 10.27 -16.28 14.55
CA LYS A 169 9.14 -15.48 15.06
C LYS A 169 8.00 -15.38 14.05
N LEU A 170 8.33 -15.39 12.76
CA LEU A 170 7.38 -15.33 11.65
C LEU A 170 7.67 -16.45 10.66
N PHE A 171 6.68 -17.31 10.44
CA PHE A 171 6.71 -18.32 9.39
C PHE A 171 5.56 -18.10 8.40
N HIS A 172 5.91 -17.87 7.13
CA HIS A 172 4.96 -17.84 6.02
C HIS A 172 5.34 -18.90 5.01
N VAL A 173 4.45 -19.85 4.75
CA VAL A 173 4.64 -20.89 3.75
C VAL A 173 3.43 -21.01 2.84
N GLU A 174 3.66 -21.07 1.54
CA GLU A 174 2.65 -21.28 0.51
C GLU A 174 3.03 -22.49 -0.35
N ALA A 175 2.11 -23.44 -0.50
CA ALA A 175 2.31 -24.64 -1.29
C ALA A 175 2.41 -24.30 -2.79
N GLY A 176 3.35 -24.93 -3.51
CA GLY A 176 3.56 -24.71 -4.95
C GLY A 176 2.76 -25.62 -5.88
N GLY A 177 2.11 -26.65 -5.33
CA GLY A 177 1.44 -27.68 -6.10
C GLY A 177 -0.01 -27.91 -5.68
N LYS A 178 -0.69 -28.80 -6.40
CA LYS A 178 -2.04 -29.28 -6.06
C LYS A 178 -2.02 -30.47 -5.09
N THR A 179 -0.84 -31.00 -4.79
CA THR A 179 -0.69 -32.13 -3.86
C THR A 179 -0.88 -31.65 -2.43
N PRO A 180 -1.61 -32.41 -1.60
CA PRO A 180 -1.78 -32.06 -0.20
C PRO A 180 -0.43 -32.16 0.52
N LEU A 181 0.06 -31.03 1.03
CA LEU A 181 1.21 -30.97 1.92
C LEU A 181 0.73 -30.89 3.36
N PHE A 182 1.48 -31.43 4.31
CA PHE A 182 1.12 -31.41 5.71
C PHE A 182 2.20 -30.76 6.57
N ILE A 183 1.82 -30.38 7.79
CA ILE A 183 2.74 -29.97 8.85
C ILE A 183 2.70 -31.08 9.91
N GLU A 184 3.86 -31.64 10.25
CA GLU A 184 3.97 -32.67 11.28
C GLU A 184 3.74 -32.07 12.68
N ARG A 185 3.26 -32.91 13.60
CA ARG A 185 3.09 -32.54 15.00
C ARG A 185 4.41 -32.05 15.60
N ASN A 186 4.36 -30.92 16.32
CA ASN A 186 5.52 -30.24 16.91
C ASN A 186 6.57 -29.73 15.91
N ALA A 187 6.25 -29.61 14.61
CA ALA A 187 7.18 -29.05 13.62
C ALA A 187 7.31 -27.52 13.70
N LEU A 188 6.33 -26.84 14.31
CA LEU A 188 6.32 -25.39 14.47
C LEU A 188 6.97 -25.00 15.82
N PRO A 189 7.99 -24.13 15.84
CA PRO A 189 8.69 -23.79 17.08
C PRO A 189 7.89 -22.84 17.97
N ASP A 190 8.06 -22.96 19.29
CA ASP A 190 7.36 -22.17 20.30
C ASP A 190 7.68 -20.66 20.28
N SER A 191 8.76 -20.27 19.62
CA SER A 191 9.14 -18.87 19.40
C SER A 191 8.20 -18.12 18.44
N LEU A 192 7.34 -18.84 17.70
CA LEU A 192 6.48 -18.24 16.69
C LEU A 192 5.43 -17.31 17.31
N THR A 193 5.30 -16.14 16.69
CA THR A 193 4.30 -15.12 17.02
C THR A 193 3.35 -14.85 15.84
N GLU A 194 3.80 -15.11 14.61
CA GLU A 194 3.02 -14.97 13.39
C GLU A 194 3.18 -16.22 12.52
N LEU A 195 2.05 -16.82 12.15
CA LEU A 195 1.98 -17.98 11.28
C LEU A 195 1.05 -17.69 10.11
N LYS A 196 1.55 -17.86 8.89
CA LYS A 196 0.75 -17.82 7.67
C LYS A 196 0.99 -19.08 6.85
N VAL A 197 -0.07 -19.83 6.60
CA VAL A 197 -0.01 -21.12 5.91
C VAL A 197 -1.01 -21.09 4.77
N VAL A 198 -0.56 -21.41 3.56
CA VAL A 198 -1.40 -21.43 2.35
C VAL A 198 -1.21 -22.77 1.64
N GLY A 199 -2.30 -23.52 1.45
CA GLY A 199 -2.30 -24.79 0.71
C GLY A 199 -1.70 -25.99 1.47
N PHE A 200 -1.56 -25.92 2.79
CA PHE A 200 -1.21 -27.08 3.62
C PHE A 200 -2.44 -27.60 4.37
N THR A 201 -2.48 -28.91 4.51
CA THR A 201 -3.42 -29.64 5.36
C THR A 201 -2.92 -29.61 6.80
N LEU A 202 -3.81 -29.27 7.72
CA LEU A 202 -3.55 -29.26 9.16
C LEU A 202 -4.53 -30.23 9.83
N PRO A 203 -4.14 -30.90 10.93
CA PRO A 203 -5.02 -31.80 11.67
C PRO A 203 -5.94 -30.98 12.59
N PHE A 204 -7.00 -30.40 12.01
CA PHE A 204 -7.90 -29.48 12.73
C PHE A 204 -8.65 -30.15 13.89
N GLU A 205 -8.75 -31.47 13.87
CA GLU A 205 -9.28 -32.32 14.92
C GLU A 205 -8.35 -32.44 16.16
N GLU A 206 -7.05 -32.22 15.99
CA GLU A 206 -6.08 -32.30 17.08
C GLU A 206 -6.10 -31.07 17.98
N SER A 207 -6.16 -31.30 19.30
CA SER A 207 -6.00 -30.22 20.28
C SER A 207 -4.52 -29.87 20.48
N SER A 208 -4.24 -28.57 20.70
CA SER A 208 -2.90 -28.07 21.02
C SER A 208 -1.84 -28.39 19.97
N PHE A 209 -2.22 -28.42 18.69
CA PHE A 209 -1.30 -28.64 17.57
C PHE A 209 -0.41 -27.40 17.31
N LEU A 210 -0.95 -26.19 17.48
CA LEU A 210 -0.25 -24.94 17.21
C LEU A 210 0.47 -24.38 18.45
N PRO A 211 1.62 -23.71 18.29
CA PRO A 211 2.34 -23.06 19.39
C PRO A 211 1.54 -22.00 20.16
N ASN A 212 1.71 -21.94 21.49
CA ASN A 212 0.92 -21.08 22.39
C ASN A 212 1.27 -19.58 22.35
N ASN A 213 2.40 -19.21 21.74
CA ASN A 213 2.86 -17.82 21.66
C ASN A 213 2.34 -17.06 20.42
N LEU A 214 1.57 -17.72 19.57
CA LEU A 214 1.01 -17.13 18.36
C LEU A 214 0.04 -16.00 18.68
N LYS A 215 0.29 -14.84 18.06
CA LYS A 215 -0.56 -13.64 18.12
C LYS A 215 -1.37 -13.44 16.84
N THR A 216 -0.83 -13.91 15.71
CA THR A 216 -1.45 -13.78 14.39
C THR A 216 -1.38 -15.11 13.66
N ILE A 217 -2.54 -15.58 13.21
CA ILE A 217 -2.68 -16.81 12.42
C ILE A 217 -3.49 -16.48 11.17
N SER A 218 -2.97 -16.87 10.00
CA SER A 218 -3.68 -16.81 8.72
C SER A 218 -3.54 -18.15 8.02
N ILE A 219 -4.65 -18.87 7.85
CA ILE A 219 -4.67 -20.19 7.22
C ILE A 219 -5.57 -20.10 6.00
N THR A 220 -5.00 -20.38 4.83
CA THR A 220 -5.71 -20.57 3.58
C THR A 220 -5.59 -22.02 3.19
N ASN A 221 -6.71 -22.72 3.07
CA ASN A 221 -6.74 -24.08 2.57
C ASN A 221 -7.62 -24.11 1.31
N TYR A 222 -7.14 -24.76 0.26
CA TYR A 222 -7.86 -24.88 -1.01
C TYR A 222 -8.72 -26.14 -1.07
N ASP A 223 -8.74 -26.93 0.00
CA ASP A 223 -9.65 -28.06 0.10
C ASP A 223 -11.11 -27.58 -0.01
N ILE A 224 -11.88 -28.35 -0.76
CA ILE A 224 -13.30 -28.17 -1.02
C ILE A 224 -14.16 -28.96 -0.03
N GLN A 225 -13.56 -29.76 0.84
CA GLN A 225 -14.27 -30.43 1.91
C GLN A 225 -14.41 -29.52 3.14
N LYS A 226 -15.55 -29.67 3.82
CA LYS A 226 -15.84 -28.97 5.06
C LYS A 226 -14.99 -29.56 6.19
N VAL A 227 -14.22 -28.72 6.87
CA VAL A 227 -13.31 -29.10 7.94
C VAL A 227 -13.96 -28.85 9.31
N GLU A 228 -13.93 -29.85 10.20
CA GLU A 228 -14.30 -29.66 11.61
C GLU A 228 -13.10 -29.18 12.43
N ILE A 229 -13.25 -28.11 13.20
CA ILE A 229 -12.17 -27.50 13.99
C ILE A 229 -12.38 -27.79 15.48
N SER A 230 -11.43 -28.53 16.06
CA SER A 230 -11.41 -28.80 17.49
C SER A 230 -11.38 -27.51 18.32
N LYS A 231 -12.12 -27.53 19.44
CA LYS A 231 -12.25 -26.39 20.35
C LYS A 231 -10.91 -25.81 20.83
N HIS A 232 -9.88 -26.65 20.91
CA HIS A 232 -8.55 -26.30 21.41
C HIS A 232 -7.46 -26.37 20.32
N PHE A 233 -7.85 -26.32 19.04
CA PHE A 233 -6.89 -26.28 17.93
C PHE A 233 -6.07 -24.98 17.93
N PHE A 234 -6.76 -23.84 18.06
CA PHE A 234 -6.12 -22.53 18.13
C PHE A 234 -5.67 -22.18 19.57
N PRO A 235 -4.50 -21.54 19.72
CA PRO A 235 -3.99 -21.15 21.04
C PRO A 235 -4.81 -19.97 21.60
N SER A 236 -5.29 -20.10 22.83
CA SER A 236 -6.21 -19.13 23.45
C SER A 236 -5.53 -17.96 24.16
N SER A 237 -4.28 -18.13 24.60
CA SER A 237 -3.63 -17.20 25.54
C SER A 237 -3.20 -15.86 24.93
N HIS A 238 -2.75 -15.85 23.67
CA HIS A 238 -2.14 -14.65 23.06
C HIS A 238 -2.69 -14.29 21.68
N LEU A 239 -3.61 -15.08 21.13
CA LEU A 239 -4.09 -14.90 19.76
C LEU A 239 -4.96 -13.65 19.65
N GLU A 240 -4.49 -12.66 18.89
CA GLU A 240 -5.16 -11.37 18.67
C GLU A 240 -5.81 -11.30 17.28
N ASN A 241 -5.22 -11.95 16.28
CA ASN A 241 -5.65 -11.90 14.89
C ASN A 241 -5.77 -13.29 14.29
N LEU A 242 -6.95 -13.64 13.78
CA LEU A 242 -7.21 -14.90 13.13
C LEU A 242 -7.87 -14.68 11.76
N GLU A 243 -7.25 -15.19 10.70
CA GLU A 243 -7.82 -15.25 9.35
C GLU A 243 -7.96 -16.72 8.90
N ILE A 244 -9.16 -17.09 8.50
CA ILE A 244 -9.53 -18.41 8.00
C ILE A 244 -10.07 -18.25 6.57
N VAL A 245 -9.39 -18.88 5.60
CA VAL A 245 -9.75 -18.87 4.19
C VAL A 245 -9.88 -20.31 3.69
N PHE A 246 -10.91 -21.01 4.17
CA PHE A 246 -11.31 -22.34 3.72
C PHE A 246 -12.71 -22.68 4.26
N LEU A 247 -13.29 -23.78 3.79
CA LEU A 247 -14.61 -24.24 4.21
C LEU A 247 -14.49 -24.97 5.57
N CYS A 248 -15.08 -24.43 6.63
CA CYS A 248 -15.08 -25.06 7.96
C CYS A 248 -16.50 -25.29 8.50
N ASP A 249 -16.62 -26.02 9.60
CA ASP A 249 -17.87 -26.18 10.33
C ASP A 249 -18.48 -24.86 10.80
N ASP A 250 -19.78 -24.90 11.03
CA ASP A 250 -20.56 -23.74 11.47
C ASP A 250 -20.66 -23.68 12.99
N ASN A 251 -20.02 -24.57 13.76
CA ASN A 251 -20.18 -24.58 15.22
C ASN A 251 -19.30 -23.52 15.90
N PHE A 252 -18.11 -23.24 15.34
CA PHE A 252 -17.18 -22.18 15.81
C PHE A 252 -16.91 -22.20 17.33
N ASP A 253 -17.01 -23.37 17.98
CA ASP A 253 -16.86 -23.51 19.44
C ASP A 253 -15.49 -23.05 19.95
N PHE A 254 -14.46 -23.18 19.10
CA PHE A 254 -13.12 -22.71 19.41
C PHE A 254 -13.07 -21.20 19.69
N LEU A 255 -13.94 -20.39 19.08
CA LEU A 255 -13.95 -18.93 19.23
C LEU A 255 -14.23 -18.49 20.67
N GLN A 256 -14.98 -19.28 21.44
CA GLN A 256 -15.26 -18.99 22.85
C GLN A 256 -14.02 -19.10 23.73
N THR A 257 -13.00 -19.84 23.29
CA THR A 257 -11.74 -19.99 24.02
C THR A 257 -10.79 -18.82 23.78
N LEU A 258 -10.97 -18.07 22.69
CA LEU A 258 -10.05 -17.02 22.22
C LEU A 258 -10.35 -15.67 22.88
N THR A 259 -10.06 -15.54 24.17
CA THR A 259 -10.45 -14.37 24.99
C THR A 259 -9.71 -13.08 24.65
N ASN A 260 -8.61 -13.15 23.89
CA ASN A 260 -7.80 -12.01 23.47
C ASN A 260 -7.99 -11.65 21.98
N LEU A 261 -8.88 -12.34 21.27
CA LEU A 261 -9.08 -12.16 19.84
C LEU A 261 -9.70 -10.78 19.57
N LYS A 262 -8.99 -9.95 18.80
CA LYS A 262 -9.42 -8.60 18.40
C LYS A 262 -9.94 -8.57 16.97
N THR A 263 -9.30 -9.33 16.09
CA THR A 263 -9.63 -9.40 14.67
C THR A 263 -9.94 -10.84 14.28
N PHE A 264 -11.12 -11.06 13.69
CA PHE A 264 -11.48 -12.33 13.10
C PHE A 264 -11.94 -12.12 11.66
N LYS A 265 -11.28 -12.79 10.72
CA LYS A 265 -11.62 -12.76 9.31
C LYS A 265 -11.92 -14.16 8.83
N ILE A 266 -13.09 -14.33 8.24
CA ILE A 266 -13.49 -15.62 7.70
C ILE A 266 -14.15 -15.44 6.34
N LYS A 267 -13.58 -16.08 5.32
CA LYS A 267 -14.03 -15.94 3.93
C LYS A 267 -15.07 -16.98 3.51
N HIS A 268 -15.50 -17.88 4.40
CA HIS A 268 -16.51 -18.91 4.12
C HIS A 268 -17.96 -18.42 4.27
N HIS A 269 -18.92 -19.07 3.60
CA HIS A 269 -20.35 -18.77 3.66
C HIS A 269 -21.05 -19.42 4.87
N ASN A 270 -22.22 -18.89 5.27
CA ASN A 270 -23.15 -19.51 6.24
C ASN A 270 -22.67 -19.65 7.70
N GLN A 271 -21.94 -18.66 8.20
CA GLN A 271 -21.37 -18.71 9.55
C GLN A 271 -22.43 -18.65 10.66
N ASN A 272 -22.33 -19.54 11.66
CA ASN A 272 -23.00 -19.32 12.94
C ASN A 272 -22.12 -18.40 13.80
N ILE A 273 -22.62 -17.21 14.06
CA ILE A 273 -21.89 -16.13 14.75
C ILE A 273 -22.37 -15.95 16.19
N SER A 274 -23.12 -16.92 16.73
CA SER A 274 -23.63 -16.91 18.10
C SER A 274 -22.54 -17.01 19.17
N LYS A 275 -21.34 -17.51 18.80
CA LYS A 275 -20.27 -17.88 19.72
C LYS A 275 -19.00 -17.04 19.59
N LEU A 276 -19.12 -15.81 19.10
CA LEU A 276 -17.99 -14.89 18.97
C LEU A 276 -17.50 -14.38 20.35
N PRO A 277 -16.17 -14.16 20.53
CA PRO A 277 -15.62 -13.70 21.79
C PRO A 277 -15.91 -12.21 22.02
N LYS A 278 -16.13 -11.83 23.28
CA LYS A 278 -16.44 -10.43 23.67
C LYS A 278 -15.29 -9.45 23.42
N SER A 279 -14.06 -9.94 23.29
CA SER A 279 -12.86 -9.13 23.00
C SER A 279 -12.81 -8.62 21.55
N LEU A 280 -13.66 -9.17 20.67
CA LEU A 280 -13.62 -8.91 19.24
C LEU A 280 -13.99 -7.45 18.93
N SER A 281 -13.11 -6.74 18.23
CA SER A 281 -13.34 -5.37 17.78
C SER A 281 -13.57 -5.26 16.27
N THR A 282 -13.08 -6.24 15.51
CA THR A 282 -13.07 -6.24 14.04
C THR A 282 -13.47 -7.61 13.52
N LEU A 283 -14.52 -7.64 12.70
CA LEU A 283 -15.06 -8.86 12.13
C LEU A 283 -15.25 -8.72 10.62
N THR A 284 -14.73 -9.66 9.84
CA THR A 284 -15.06 -9.83 8.42
C THR A 284 -15.92 -11.07 8.24
N VAL A 285 -17.17 -10.90 7.79
CA VAL A 285 -18.15 -11.99 7.59
C VAL A 285 -18.53 -12.17 6.12
N ASN A 286 -18.70 -13.42 5.71
CA ASN A 286 -19.31 -13.82 4.44
C ASN A 286 -20.64 -14.55 4.70
N SER A 287 -21.38 -14.16 5.75
CA SER A 287 -22.58 -14.86 6.23
C SER A 287 -23.87 -14.45 5.53
N ASN A 288 -24.90 -15.29 5.55
CA ASN A 288 -26.27 -14.88 5.26
C ASN A 288 -26.81 -13.99 6.40
N ALA A 289 -27.76 -13.10 6.08
CA ALA A 289 -28.31 -12.13 7.03
C ALA A 289 -29.00 -12.73 8.26
N SER A 290 -29.51 -13.96 8.16
CA SER A 290 -30.37 -14.56 9.17
C SER A 290 -29.72 -14.72 10.55
N ASN A 291 -28.39 -14.71 10.66
CA ASN A 291 -27.64 -14.88 11.91
C ASN A 291 -27.01 -13.57 12.45
N LEU A 292 -27.01 -12.48 11.67
CA LEU A 292 -26.29 -11.24 12.03
C LEU A 292 -26.86 -10.52 13.25
N TYR A 293 -28.13 -10.72 13.59
CA TYR A 293 -28.76 -10.10 14.76
C TYR A 293 -28.03 -10.41 16.08
N GLN A 294 -27.31 -11.53 16.15
CA GLN A 294 -26.51 -11.95 17.31
C GLN A 294 -25.27 -11.07 17.53
N LEU A 295 -24.79 -10.35 16.50
CA LEU A 295 -23.66 -9.42 16.60
C LEU A 295 -23.94 -8.24 17.53
N SER A 296 -25.21 -7.91 17.78
CA SER A 296 -25.61 -6.81 18.67
C SER A 296 -25.07 -6.95 20.10
N THR A 297 -24.71 -8.17 20.52
CA THR A 297 -24.18 -8.47 21.85
C THR A 297 -22.66 -8.28 21.98
N ILE A 298 -21.96 -7.92 20.90
CA ILE A 298 -20.50 -7.81 20.85
C ILE A 298 -20.11 -6.36 20.62
N GLY A 299 -19.06 -5.92 21.32
CA GLY A 299 -18.48 -4.58 21.22
C GLY A 299 -17.70 -4.32 19.91
N LEU A 300 -18.27 -4.66 18.75
CA LEU A 300 -17.61 -4.49 17.45
C LEU A 300 -17.50 -3.02 17.07
N LYS A 301 -16.27 -2.58 16.75
CA LYS A 301 -15.99 -1.26 16.19
C LYS A 301 -15.97 -1.24 14.67
N HIS A 302 -15.63 -2.38 14.05
CA HIS A 302 -15.54 -2.52 12.60
C HIS A 302 -16.19 -3.82 12.13
N LEU A 303 -17.07 -3.70 11.14
CA LEU A 303 -17.72 -4.82 10.46
C LEU A 303 -17.50 -4.73 8.95
N GLU A 304 -16.90 -5.77 8.38
CA GLU A 304 -16.71 -5.92 6.93
C GLU A 304 -17.57 -7.09 6.43
N PHE A 305 -18.46 -6.81 5.50
CA PHE A 305 -19.16 -7.82 4.73
C PHE A 305 -18.30 -8.20 3.52
N GLY A 306 -18.01 -9.48 3.35
CA GLY A 306 -17.16 -9.92 2.26
C GLY A 306 -17.87 -10.04 0.91
N TYR A 307 -17.15 -10.57 -0.08
CA TYR A 307 -17.43 -10.39 -1.50
C TYR A 307 -18.86 -10.73 -1.94
N PHE A 308 -19.42 -11.86 -1.46
CA PHE A 308 -20.73 -12.34 -1.90
C PHE A 308 -21.89 -11.95 -0.98
N PHE A 309 -21.66 -11.15 0.07
CA PHE A 309 -22.74 -10.72 0.95
C PHE A 309 -23.78 -9.89 0.19
N ASN A 310 -25.01 -10.40 0.09
CA ASN A 310 -26.13 -9.70 -0.51
C ASN A 310 -27.43 -10.17 0.13
N ALA A 311 -27.67 -9.74 1.37
CA ALA A 311 -28.89 -10.06 2.10
C ALA A 311 -29.45 -8.82 2.82
N LEU A 312 -30.74 -8.84 3.18
CA LEU A 312 -31.41 -7.75 3.90
C LEU A 312 -30.76 -7.49 5.25
N LEU A 313 -30.65 -6.22 5.64
CA LEU A 313 -30.09 -5.81 6.94
C LEU A 313 -31.14 -5.68 8.06
N THR A 314 -32.34 -6.18 7.82
CA THR A 314 -33.42 -6.21 8.80
C THR A 314 -34.02 -7.59 8.93
N LYS A 315 -34.48 -7.92 10.15
CA LYS A 315 -35.26 -9.12 10.47
C LYS A 315 -36.32 -8.74 11.49
N ASP A 316 -37.55 -9.18 11.29
CA ASP A 316 -38.71 -8.87 12.15
C ASP A 316 -38.86 -7.36 12.42
N GLY A 317 -38.54 -6.54 11.41
CA GLY A 317 -38.61 -5.09 11.49
C GLY A 317 -37.54 -4.41 12.36
N LYS A 318 -36.47 -5.11 12.74
CA LYS A 318 -35.32 -4.58 13.49
C LYS A 318 -34.02 -4.71 12.69
N SER A 319 -33.08 -3.80 12.91
CA SER A 319 -31.73 -3.91 12.35
C SER A 319 -31.02 -5.16 12.85
N ILE A 320 -30.29 -5.83 11.96
CA ILE A 320 -29.38 -6.94 12.31
C ILE A 320 -27.94 -6.48 12.53
N LEU A 321 -27.65 -5.18 12.37
CA LEU A 321 -26.31 -4.65 12.55
C LEU A 321 -25.97 -4.51 14.05
N PRO A 322 -24.70 -4.73 14.44
CA PRO A 322 -24.22 -4.33 15.76
C PRO A 322 -24.35 -2.81 15.87
N HIS A 323 -25.00 -2.30 16.91
CA HIS A 323 -25.42 -0.89 16.93
C HIS A 323 -24.82 -0.06 18.08
N GLU A 324 -24.42 -0.69 19.19
CA GLU A 324 -23.95 0.04 20.38
C GLU A 324 -22.57 0.69 20.20
N THR A 325 -21.64 0.01 19.53
CA THR A 325 -20.21 0.42 19.46
C THR A 325 -19.65 0.52 18.05
N ILE A 326 -20.44 0.19 17.02
CA ILE A 326 -19.97 0.16 15.64
C ILE A 326 -19.55 1.56 15.17
N GLU A 327 -18.30 1.69 14.73
CA GLU A 327 -17.75 2.96 14.21
C GLU A 327 -17.63 2.92 12.69
N LYS A 328 -17.49 1.71 12.10
CA LYS A 328 -17.24 1.53 10.67
C LYS A 328 -17.91 0.28 10.09
N ILE A 329 -18.59 0.43 8.96
CA ILE A 329 -19.15 -0.68 8.18
C ILE A 329 -18.64 -0.64 6.74
N GLU A 330 -18.18 -1.78 6.24
CA GLU A 330 -17.78 -1.96 4.84
C GLU A 330 -18.62 -3.06 4.19
N PHE A 331 -19.20 -2.76 3.03
CA PHE A 331 -19.95 -3.72 2.22
C PHE A 331 -19.09 -4.26 1.07
N GLY A 332 -19.17 -5.58 0.89
CA GLY A 332 -18.49 -6.30 -0.17
C GLY A 332 -19.04 -6.01 -1.56
N PHE A 333 -18.46 -6.68 -2.56
CA PHE A 333 -18.66 -6.38 -3.97
C PHE A 333 -20.13 -6.54 -4.42
N LEU A 334 -20.81 -7.62 -4.02
CA LEU A 334 -22.15 -7.99 -4.50
C LEU A 334 -23.31 -7.34 -3.75
N PHE A 335 -23.09 -6.64 -2.64
CA PHE A 335 -24.19 -6.07 -1.84
C PHE A 335 -24.99 -5.03 -2.63
N ASN A 336 -26.30 -5.27 -2.79
CA ASN A 336 -27.20 -4.40 -3.53
C ASN A 336 -28.66 -4.46 -3.02
N HIS A 337 -28.86 -4.59 -1.71
CA HIS A 337 -30.20 -4.52 -1.10
C HIS A 337 -30.59 -3.09 -0.75
N GLU A 338 -31.89 -2.80 -0.80
CA GLU A 338 -32.43 -1.50 -0.38
C GLU A 338 -32.13 -1.25 1.10
N ILE A 339 -31.90 0.02 1.43
CA ILE A 339 -31.62 0.48 2.79
C ILE A 339 -32.75 1.43 3.19
N GLY A 340 -33.60 0.97 4.09
CA GLY A 340 -34.65 1.77 4.69
C GLY A 340 -34.24 2.53 5.95
N LEU A 341 -35.26 3.02 6.68
CA LEU A 341 -35.10 3.78 7.91
C LEU A 341 -34.68 2.94 9.12
N LYS A 342 -34.74 1.60 9.03
CA LYS A 342 -34.61 0.71 10.20
C LYS A 342 -33.21 0.13 10.34
N GLU A 343 -32.46 0.08 9.25
CA GLU A 343 -31.18 -0.59 9.10
C GLU A 343 -30.11 0.07 9.98
N PHE A 344 -30.04 1.41 9.95
CA PHE A 344 -29.01 2.17 10.67
C PHE A 344 -29.55 2.94 11.88
N ILE A 345 -30.85 2.83 12.20
CA ILE A 345 -31.54 3.70 13.17
C ILE A 345 -30.86 3.77 14.55
N ASN A 346 -30.26 2.66 14.99
CA ASN A 346 -29.63 2.55 16.31
C ASN A 346 -28.10 2.69 16.28
N CYS A 347 -27.48 2.84 15.10
CA CYS A 347 -26.03 2.89 14.92
C CYS A 347 -25.48 4.29 15.25
N ASN A 348 -25.64 4.73 16.50
CA ASN A 348 -25.32 6.10 16.92
C ASN A 348 -23.81 6.44 16.90
N GLN A 349 -22.94 5.43 16.96
CA GLN A 349 -21.48 5.61 16.91
C GLN A 349 -20.90 5.48 15.50
N LEU A 350 -21.73 5.15 14.50
CA LEU A 350 -21.27 4.85 13.15
C LEU A 350 -20.79 6.13 12.45
N LYS A 351 -19.49 6.16 12.16
CA LYS A 351 -18.79 7.30 11.53
C LYS A 351 -18.48 7.05 10.06
N GLU A 352 -18.28 5.79 9.66
CA GLU A 352 -17.82 5.45 8.32
C GLU A 352 -18.67 4.34 7.68
N ILE A 353 -19.17 4.58 6.47
CA ILE A 353 -19.84 3.57 5.64
C ILE A 353 -19.18 3.51 4.27
N HIS A 354 -18.78 2.31 3.85
CA HIS A 354 -18.26 2.05 2.51
C HIS A 354 -19.13 1.03 1.79
N PHE A 355 -19.73 1.42 0.69
CA PHE A 355 -20.45 0.53 -0.21
C PHE A 355 -19.53 -0.03 -1.30
N GLY A 356 -19.76 -1.31 -1.62
CA GLY A 356 -19.09 -2.03 -2.69
C GLY A 356 -19.46 -1.54 -4.09
N LEU A 357 -19.01 -2.27 -5.12
CA LEU A 357 -19.19 -1.86 -6.52
C LEU A 357 -20.65 -1.98 -6.98
N ASN A 358 -21.36 -3.03 -6.58
CA ASN A 358 -22.71 -3.31 -7.12
C ASN A 358 -23.84 -2.56 -6.42
N PHE A 359 -23.58 -1.88 -5.30
CA PHE A 359 -24.64 -1.15 -4.60
C PHE A 359 -25.14 0.01 -5.44
N ASN A 360 -26.38 -0.09 -5.92
CA ASN A 360 -27.05 0.88 -6.76
C ASN A 360 -28.56 0.99 -6.44
N GLN A 361 -28.92 0.97 -5.15
CA GLN A 361 -30.32 1.15 -4.74
C GLN A 361 -30.68 2.63 -4.56
N LYS A 362 -31.96 2.99 -4.59
CA LYS A 362 -32.36 4.37 -4.29
C LYS A 362 -32.14 4.67 -2.80
N LEU A 363 -31.53 5.82 -2.49
CA LEU A 363 -31.43 6.33 -1.12
C LEU A 363 -32.66 7.18 -0.81
N LEU A 364 -33.28 6.92 0.34
CA LEU A 364 -34.39 7.69 0.88
C LEU A 364 -33.89 8.73 1.90
N PRO A 365 -34.64 9.83 2.15
CA PRO A 365 -34.32 10.79 3.20
C PRO A 365 -34.17 10.14 4.58
N ASN A 366 -33.22 10.65 5.37
CA ASN A 366 -33.01 10.26 6.77
C ASN A 366 -32.61 8.78 7.04
N ILE A 367 -32.21 8.00 6.03
CA ILE A 367 -31.76 6.60 6.23
C ILE A 367 -30.33 6.48 6.80
N LEU A 368 -29.49 7.48 6.58
CA LEU A 368 -28.10 7.47 7.05
C LEU A 368 -28.00 7.91 8.52
N PRO A 369 -27.07 7.35 9.30
CA PRO A 369 -26.88 7.75 10.69
C PRO A 369 -26.52 9.24 10.82
N LYS A 370 -27.08 9.91 11.83
CA LYS A 370 -26.89 11.35 12.08
C LYS A 370 -25.43 11.78 12.36
N ASN A 371 -24.58 10.84 12.80
CA ASN A 371 -23.18 11.07 13.18
C ASN A 371 -22.18 10.62 12.11
N LEU A 372 -22.66 10.28 10.91
CA LEU A 372 -21.81 9.78 9.83
C LEU A 372 -20.86 10.87 9.31
N VAL A 373 -19.55 10.58 9.36
CA VAL A 373 -18.48 11.50 8.94
C VAL A 373 -17.96 11.16 7.55
N ARG A 374 -17.92 9.88 7.19
CA ARG A 374 -17.44 9.39 5.89
C ARG A 374 -18.45 8.47 5.22
N LEU A 375 -18.75 8.77 3.97
CA LEU A 375 -19.58 7.94 3.13
C LEU A 375 -18.88 7.72 1.78
N SER A 376 -18.84 6.46 1.34
CA SER A 376 -18.16 6.09 0.10
C SER A 376 -18.96 5.10 -0.70
N PHE A 377 -19.17 5.39 -1.97
CA PHE A 377 -19.72 4.48 -2.96
C PHE A 377 -18.72 4.21 -4.09
N LYS A 378 -18.63 2.97 -4.56
CA LYS A 378 -17.75 2.61 -5.69
C LYS A 378 -18.45 2.64 -7.06
N GLY A 379 -19.72 2.23 -7.16
CA GLY A 379 -20.46 2.14 -8.44
C GLY A 379 -21.90 2.65 -8.39
N PHE A 380 -22.23 3.45 -7.37
CA PHE A 380 -23.59 3.91 -7.07
C PHE A 380 -24.09 5.00 -8.03
N ASN A 381 -25.31 4.83 -8.54
CA ASN A 381 -26.12 5.77 -9.33
C ASN A 381 -27.56 5.89 -8.81
N ASN A 382 -27.77 5.73 -7.50
CA ASN A 382 -29.06 5.94 -6.86
C ASN A 382 -30.24 5.22 -7.55
N GLY A 383 -30.04 3.98 -8.01
CA GLY A 383 -31.07 3.21 -8.71
C GLY A 383 -31.49 3.82 -10.05
N ASP A 384 -30.56 4.50 -10.72
CA ASP A 384 -30.80 5.24 -11.96
C ASP A 384 -31.83 6.37 -11.81
N THR A 385 -32.02 6.87 -10.58
CA THR A 385 -32.89 8.02 -10.28
C THR A 385 -32.08 9.24 -9.82
N PRO A 386 -32.42 10.47 -10.25
CA PRO A 386 -31.76 11.68 -9.73
C PRO A 386 -31.95 11.82 -8.21
N LEU A 387 -30.93 12.34 -7.51
CA LEU A 387 -31.10 12.74 -6.10
C LEU A 387 -31.91 14.04 -6.03
N ILE A 388 -33.23 13.92 -5.98
CA ILE A 388 -34.13 15.02 -5.67
C ILE A 388 -34.12 15.22 -4.14
N ASN A 389 -33.99 16.46 -3.66
CA ASN A 389 -33.96 16.83 -2.23
C ASN A 389 -32.76 16.28 -1.42
N SER A 390 -31.55 16.30 -2.00
CA SER A 390 -30.32 15.83 -1.33
C SER A 390 -29.97 16.47 0.02
N GLY A 391 -30.58 17.62 0.37
CA GLY A 391 -30.40 18.27 1.67
C GLY A 391 -30.87 17.42 2.86
N GLU A 392 -31.72 16.43 2.62
CA GLU A 392 -32.22 15.49 3.65
C GLU A 392 -31.63 14.08 3.52
N LEU A 393 -30.82 13.83 2.48
CA LEU A 393 -30.22 12.53 2.22
C LEU A 393 -28.93 12.34 3.03
N PHE A 394 -28.12 13.39 3.13
CA PHE A 394 -26.83 13.34 3.80
C PHE A 394 -26.87 14.06 5.16
N PRO A 395 -26.30 13.46 6.22
CA PRO A 395 -26.25 14.11 7.52
C PRO A 395 -25.33 15.33 7.48
N LYS A 396 -25.65 16.36 8.27
CA LYS A 396 -24.85 17.60 8.35
C LYS A 396 -23.42 17.37 8.88
N THR A 397 -23.17 16.23 9.52
CA THR A 397 -21.86 15.81 10.05
C THR A 397 -20.93 15.24 8.98
N LEU A 398 -21.41 15.05 7.74
CA LEU A 398 -20.62 14.42 6.69
C LEU A 398 -19.49 15.34 6.20
N GLU A 399 -18.25 14.89 6.39
CA GLU A 399 -17.02 15.62 6.00
C GLU A 399 -16.37 15.04 4.74
N TYR A 400 -16.54 13.74 4.50
CA TYR A 400 -16.01 13.03 3.34
C TYR A 400 -17.13 12.31 2.58
N LEU A 401 -17.20 12.57 1.27
CA LEU A 401 -18.15 11.94 0.39
C LEU A 401 -17.43 11.47 -0.88
N LYS A 402 -17.46 10.15 -1.11
CA LYS A 402 -17.04 9.53 -2.36
C LYS A 402 -18.23 8.95 -3.10
N PHE A 403 -18.37 9.30 -4.37
CA PHE A 403 -19.41 8.72 -5.22
C PHE A 403 -19.02 8.69 -6.70
N GLY A 404 -19.80 7.94 -7.47
CA GLY A 404 -19.65 7.84 -8.91
C GLY A 404 -20.72 8.62 -9.68
N LYS A 405 -21.47 7.90 -10.50
CA LYS A 405 -22.40 8.42 -11.50
C LYS A 405 -23.69 8.88 -10.81
N PHE A 406 -23.94 10.18 -10.57
CA PHE A 406 -25.30 10.75 -10.44
C PHE A 406 -25.26 12.28 -10.23
N SER A 407 -26.37 12.94 -10.56
CA SER A 407 -26.61 14.36 -10.26
C SER A 407 -27.04 14.53 -8.80
N ILE A 408 -26.38 15.44 -8.09
CA ILE A 408 -26.76 15.88 -6.74
C ILE A 408 -27.16 17.36 -6.79
N ASN A 409 -28.29 17.73 -6.21
CA ASN A 409 -28.76 19.12 -6.26
C ASN A 409 -28.19 19.98 -5.11
N SER A 410 -27.67 19.36 -4.05
CA SER A 410 -27.00 20.02 -2.92
C SER A 410 -25.96 19.11 -2.25
N LEU A 411 -24.78 19.65 -1.92
CA LEU A 411 -23.77 18.94 -1.14
C LEU A 411 -24.01 19.12 0.37
N PRO A 412 -23.52 18.20 1.23
CA PRO A 412 -23.53 18.38 2.67
C PRO A 412 -22.82 19.69 3.07
N PRO A 413 -23.35 20.45 4.05
CA PRO A 413 -22.83 21.80 4.36
C PRO A 413 -21.41 21.79 4.93
N ASN A 414 -21.00 20.72 5.61
CA ASN A 414 -19.69 20.59 6.25
C ASN A 414 -18.70 19.72 5.44
N LEU A 415 -18.99 19.47 4.17
CA LEU A 415 -18.16 18.62 3.32
C LEU A 415 -16.79 19.26 3.07
N THR A 416 -15.71 18.64 3.55
CA THR A 416 -14.32 19.13 3.34
C THR A 416 -13.60 18.35 2.25
N SER A 417 -14.07 17.15 1.92
CA SER A 417 -13.45 16.27 0.92
C SER A 417 -14.50 15.61 0.03
N LEU A 418 -14.33 15.79 -1.27
CA LEU A 418 -15.20 15.22 -2.31
C LEU A 418 -14.35 14.35 -3.25
N GLU A 419 -14.76 13.10 -3.44
CA GLU A 419 -14.13 12.21 -4.41
C GLU A 419 -15.16 11.73 -5.43
N LEU A 420 -14.91 12.05 -6.71
CA LEU A 420 -15.73 11.61 -7.83
C LEU A 420 -14.99 10.52 -8.60
N SER A 421 -15.51 9.29 -8.55
CA SER A 421 -14.92 8.15 -9.25
C SER A 421 -15.93 7.51 -10.19
N ASN A 422 -15.74 7.62 -11.51
CA ASN A 422 -16.61 6.94 -12.48
C ASN A 422 -15.95 5.67 -13.04
N TYR A 423 -16.72 4.60 -13.21
CA TYR A 423 -16.27 3.36 -13.84
C TYR A 423 -17.03 3.05 -15.14
N LEU A 424 -18.18 3.70 -15.42
CA LEU A 424 -19.07 3.38 -16.55
C LEU A 424 -19.77 4.65 -17.10
N TYR A 425 -19.87 4.77 -18.43
CA TYR A 425 -20.57 5.79 -19.25
C TYR A 425 -21.90 6.33 -18.65
N MET A 426 -22.50 7.50 -18.97
CA MET A 426 -22.24 8.83 -19.55
C MET A 426 -23.54 9.60 -19.24
N TYR A 427 -23.53 10.72 -18.51
CA TYR A 427 -24.58 11.77 -18.55
C TYR A 427 -24.00 13.08 -17.97
N ASP A 428 -24.35 14.22 -18.57
CA ASP A 428 -23.98 15.54 -18.04
C ASP A 428 -24.74 15.79 -16.72
N PHE A 429 -24.02 16.19 -15.66
CA PHE A 429 -24.63 16.66 -14.41
C PHE A 429 -23.89 17.87 -13.86
N GLU A 430 -24.63 18.81 -13.27
CA GLU A 430 -24.03 19.95 -12.58
C GLU A 430 -23.73 19.60 -11.12
N LEU A 431 -22.50 19.85 -10.66
CA LEU A 431 -22.18 19.82 -9.23
C LEU A 431 -22.63 21.14 -8.59
N PRO A 432 -23.35 21.10 -7.46
CA PRO A 432 -23.77 22.31 -6.76
C PRO A 432 -22.58 22.93 -6.02
N SER A 433 -22.68 24.22 -5.73
CA SER A 433 -21.66 24.90 -4.93
C SER A 433 -21.67 24.35 -3.50
N PRO A 434 -20.53 23.90 -2.95
CA PRO A 434 -20.43 23.59 -1.53
C PRO A 434 -20.50 24.87 -0.69
N SER A 435 -20.86 24.75 0.58
CA SER A 435 -20.90 25.88 1.51
C SER A 435 -19.51 26.31 2.01
N ILE A 436 -18.51 25.43 1.88
CA ILE A 436 -17.13 25.64 2.33
C ILE A 436 -16.13 25.24 1.25
N MET A 437 -14.83 25.51 1.49
CA MET A 437 -13.76 25.03 0.63
C MET A 437 -13.64 23.50 0.70
N VAL A 438 -13.48 22.87 -0.47
CA VAL A 438 -13.46 21.41 -0.63
C VAL A 438 -12.15 20.96 -1.28
N LYS A 439 -11.62 19.84 -0.77
CA LYS A 439 -10.58 19.06 -1.44
C LYS A 439 -11.23 18.09 -2.41
N ALA A 440 -11.01 18.30 -3.71
CA ALA A 440 -11.66 17.52 -4.74
C ALA A 440 -10.69 16.53 -5.38
N LYS A 441 -11.12 15.28 -5.51
CA LYS A 441 -10.39 14.23 -6.22
C LYS A 441 -11.25 13.67 -7.35
N PHE A 442 -10.68 13.56 -8.53
CA PHE A 442 -11.37 13.15 -9.74
C PHE A 442 -10.67 11.92 -10.33
N PHE A 443 -11.30 10.76 -10.19
CA PHE A 443 -10.77 9.48 -10.65
C PHE A 443 -11.59 8.91 -11.82
N ARG A 444 -10.92 8.49 -12.89
CA ARG A 444 -11.51 7.72 -14.02
C ARG A 444 -12.79 8.34 -14.63
N ASN A 445 -12.92 9.65 -14.56
CA ASN A 445 -13.96 10.33 -15.32
C ASN A 445 -13.43 10.40 -16.78
N SER A 446 -14.21 10.01 -17.79
CA SER A 446 -13.78 10.17 -19.20
C SER A 446 -14.53 11.27 -19.94
N LEU A 447 -15.71 11.72 -19.49
CA LEU A 447 -16.58 12.64 -20.24
C LEU A 447 -17.32 13.78 -19.46
N LEU A 448 -16.89 14.25 -18.28
CA LEU A 448 -17.43 15.43 -17.59
C LEU A 448 -17.13 16.76 -18.33
N ARG A 449 -18.16 17.44 -18.82
CA ARG A 449 -18.02 18.76 -19.47
C ARG A 449 -17.65 19.85 -18.47
N ASP A 450 -17.02 20.93 -18.95
CA ASP A 450 -16.70 22.14 -18.15
C ASP A 450 -17.90 22.66 -17.34
N SER A 451 -19.10 22.57 -17.90
CA SER A 451 -20.35 22.96 -17.25
C SER A 451 -20.57 22.28 -15.90
N CYS A 452 -20.12 21.03 -15.74
CA CYS A 452 -20.31 20.24 -14.52
C CYS A 452 -19.61 20.89 -13.30
N PHE A 453 -18.51 21.61 -13.55
CA PHE A 453 -17.64 22.13 -12.50
C PHE A 453 -17.79 23.63 -12.22
N LYS A 454 -18.50 24.37 -13.10
CA LYS A 454 -18.62 25.83 -13.02
C LYS A 454 -18.94 26.37 -11.63
N ARG A 455 -19.84 25.70 -10.90
CA ARG A 455 -20.30 26.13 -9.56
C ARG A 455 -19.32 25.78 -8.44
N ILE A 456 -18.66 24.62 -8.52
CA ILE A 456 -17.76 24.14 -7.47
C ILE A 456 -16.36 24.74 -7.55
N LEU A 457 -15.86 25.12 -8.75
CA LEU A 457 -14.46 25.53 -8.98
C LEU A 457 -13.94 26.64 -8.05
N ASN A 458 -14.77 27.64 -7.71
CA ASN A 458 -14.37 28.72 -6.80
C ASN A 458 -14.16 28.27 -5.34
N HIS A 459 -14.67 27.09 -5.01
CA HIS A 459 -14.62 26.48 -3.69
C HIS A 459 -13.59 25.33 -3.63
N ILE A 460 -12.77 25.13 -4.66
CA ILE A 460 -11.75 24.07 -4.66
C ILE A 460 -10.38 24.63 -4.27
N GLU A 461 -9.75 24.06 -3.24
CA GLU A 461 -8.35 24.36 -2.89
C GLU A 461 -7.36 23.24 -3.25
N TYR A 462 -7.86 22.03 -3.52
CA TYR A 462 -7.05 20.86 -3.87
C TYR A 462 -7.71 20.11 -5.03
N VAL A 463 -6.91 19.79 -6.05
CA VAL A 463 -7.31 18.95 -7.19
C VAL A 463 -6.31 17.82 -7.36
N GLU A 464 -6.82 16.60 -7.48
CA GLU A 464 -6.07 15.42 -7.90
C GLU A 464 -6.84 14.71 -9.02
N ASN A 465 -6.27 14.71 -10.22
CA ASN A 465 -6.88 14.11 -11.41
C ASN A 465 -6.23 12.76 -11.72
N SER A 466 -6.97 11.84 -12.33
CA SER A 466 -6.44 10.51 -12.71
C SER A 466 -6.66 10.11 -14.17
N TYR A 467 -7.24 10.97 -15.02
CA TYR A 467 -7.51 10.62 -16.43
C TYR A 467 -7.50 11.84 -17.38
N ASP A 468 -7.33 11.55 -18.67
CA ASP A 468 -6.78 12.40 -19.74
C ASP A 468 -7.52 13.73 -20.04
N ASP A 469 -8.85 13.74 -20.00
CA ASP A 469 -9.60 14.77 -20.74
C ASP A 469 -9.94 16.09 -19.98
N TYR A 470 -9.59 16.26 -18.70
CA TYR A 470 -10.13 17.41 -17.91
C TYR A 470 -9.15 18.51 -17.53
N ASN A 471 -7.91 18.45 -17.96
CA ASN A 471 -7.02 19.57 -17.65
C ASN A 471 -7.52 20.88 -18.30
N HIS A 472 -8.32 20.79 -19.36
CA HIS A 472 -9.06 21.91 -19.92
C HIS A 472 -10.12 22.48 -18.96
N VAL A 473 -10.81 21.68 -18.15
CA VAL A 473 -11.78 22.16 -17.15
C VAL A 473 -11.11 23.13 -16.17
N PHE A 474 -9.87 22.81 -15.76
CA PHE A 474 -9.08 23.64 -14.85
C PHE A 474 -8.32 24.78 -15.55
N THR A 475 -8.47 24.96 -16.86
CA THR A 475 -8.09 26.23 -17.53
C THR A 475 -8.88 27.40 -16.94
N SER A 476 -10.11 27.13 -16.50
CA SER A 476 -11.04 28.11 -15.94
C SER A 476 -11.00 28.15 -14.41
N TYR A 477 -10.13 29.02 -13.89
CA TYR A 477 -10.30 29.84 -12.67
C TYR A 477 -10.69 29.20 -11.31
N PRO A 478 -9.91 28.29 -10.69
CA PRO A 478 -9.94 28.19 -9.24
C PRO A 478 -8.90 29.18 -8.65
N LYS A 479 -9.29 30.44 -8.43
CA LYS A 479 -8.43 31.47 -7.79
C LYS A 479 -7.91 31.03 -6.40
N ASN A 480 -8.63 30.09 -5.78
CA ASN A 480 -8.32 29.54 -4.48
C ASN A 480 -7.52 28.23 -4.51
N LEU A 481 -7.14 27.73 -5.70
CA LEU A 481 -6.39 26.49 -5.83
C LEU A 481 -5.01 26.61 -5.21
N LYS A 482 -4.74 25.81 -4.18
CA LYS A 482 -3.45 25.70 -3.51
C LYS A 482 -2.66 24.48 -3.98
N VAL A 483 -3.35 23.39 -4.30
CA VAL A 483 -2.73 22.12 -4.70
C VAL A 483 -3.32 21.65 -6.01
N PHE A 484 -2.46 21.45 -7.01
CA PHE A 484 -2.86 20.92 -8.32
C PHE A 484 -1.99 19.70 -8.67
N LYS A 485 -2.59 18.52 -8.65
CA LYS A 485 -1.97 17.28 -9.12
C LYS A 485 -2.60 16.87 -10.45
N LEU A 486 -1.79 16.94 -11.50
CA LEU A 486 -2.16 16.50 -12.83
C LEU A 486 -2.26 14.98 -12.86
N TYR A 487 -3.07 14.48 -13.81
CA TYR A 487 -3.19 13.04 -14.00
C TYR A 487 -1.90 12.42 -14.53
N SER A 488 -1.75 11.11 -14.29
CA SER A 488 -0.50 10.40 -14.55
C SER A 488 -0.04 10.52 -16.00
N GLU A 489 -0.95 10.53 -16.97
CA GLU A 489 -0.63 10.51 -18.40
C GLU A 489 -0.47 11.90 -19.05
N PHE A 490 -0.48 13.00 -18.28
CA PHE A 490 -0.45 14.35 -18.84
C PHE A 490 0.81 14.61 -19.68
N LYS A 491 0.62 14.98 -20.95
CA LYS A 491 1.73 15.20 -21.92
C LYS A 491 1.67 16.55 -22.64
N HIS A 492 0.64 17.36 -22.37
CA HIS A 492 0.45 18.65 -23.03
C HIS A 492 1.34 19.76 -22.42
N PRO A 493 1.63 20.85 -23.15
CA PRO A 493 2.37 21.99 -22.62
C PRO A 493 1.66 22.68 -21.43
N LEU A 494 2.42 23.28 -20.50
CA LEU A 494 1.84 23.91 -19.29
C LEU A 494 1.01 25.17 -19.59
N GLU A 495 1.21 25.80 -20.75
CA GLU A 495 0.41 26.90 -21.28
C GLU A 495 -1.08 26.53 -21.30
N THR A 496 -1.37 25.26 -21.60
CA THR A 496 -2.74 24.71 -21.61
C THR A 496 -3.41 24.76 -20.24
N LEU A 497 -2.65 24.90 -19.15
CA LEU A 497 -3.18 24.93 -17.79
C LEU A 497 -3.46 26.35 -17.28
N CYS A 498 -3.06 27.40 -18.01
CA CYS A 498 -3.26 28.80 -17.62
C CYS A 498 -2.80 29.11 -16.18
N LEU A 499 -1.62 28.61 -15.75
CA LEU A 499 -1.17 28.73 -14.36
C LEU A 499 -0.98 30.18 -13.89
N LYS A 500 -0.73 31.13 -14.81
CA LYS A 500 -0.68 32.58 -14.52
C LYS A 500 -1.83 33.09 -13.64
N LYS A 501 -3.03 32.50 -13.79
CA LYS A 501 -4.25 32.90 -13.08
C LYS A 501 -4.44 32.22 -11.71
N LYS A 502 -3.55 31.31 -11.33
CA LYS A 502 -3.62 30.51 -10.10
C LYS A 502 -2.65 31.09 -9.05
N SER A 503 -2.91 32.32 -8.59
CA SER A 503 -1.98 33.05 -7.71
C SER A 503 -1.74 32.38 -6.35
N LYS A 504 -2.67 31.56 -5.85
CA LYS A 504 -2.52 30.82 -4.59
C LYS A 504 -1.91 29.42 -4.74
N LEU A 505 -1.44 29.03 -5.93
CA LEU A 505 -0.94 27.67 -6.20
C LEU A 505 0.41 27.42 -5.53
N GLU A 506 0.40 26.67 -4.43
CA GLU A 506 1.60 26.35 -3.65
C GLU A 506 2.18 24.97 -3.97
N TYR A 507 1.39 24.03 -4.48
CA TYR A 507 1.83 22.68 -4.80
C TYR A 507 1.40 22.31 -6.22
N LEU A 508 2.36 21.96 -7.07
CA LEU A 508 2.13 21.51 -8.44
C LEU A 508 2.78 20.14 -8.66
N ASP A 509 1.99 19.15 -9.06
CA ASP A 509 2.48 17.84 -9.47
C ASP A 509 2.12 17.60 -10.92
N LEU A 510 3.15 17.40 -11.75
CA LEU A 510 3.02 17.37 -13.20
C LEU A 510 2.54 16.01 -13.73
N GLY A 511 2.37 15.01 -12.86
CA GLY A 511 1.98 13.66 -13.27
C GLY A 511 3.17 12.86 -13.81
N PHE A 512 2.94 11.55 -14.00
CA PHE A 512 3.98 10.56 -14.30
C PHE A 512 4.62 10.75 -15.69
N SER A 513 3.83 11.05 -16.71
CA SER A 513 4.20 11.05 -18.13
C SER A 513 4.61 12.41 -18.69
N PHE A 514 4.51 13.49 -17.92
CA PHE A 514 4.85 14.83 -18.39
C PHE A 514 6.34 14.95 -18.70
N ASN A 515 6.68 15.41 -19.90
CA ASN A 515 8.07 15.59 -20.34
C ASN A 515 8.25 16.80 -21.28
N GLN A 516 7.35 17.78 -21.23
CA GLN A 516 7.48 19.02 -21.99
C GLN A 516 8.42 19.99 -21.25
N PRO A 517 9.14 20.87 -21.98
CA PRO A 517 9.92 21.93 -21.34
C PRO A 517 9.01 22.85 -20.52
N ILE A 518 9.53 23.35 -19.39
CA ILE A 518 8.87 24.37 -18.59
C ILE A 518 9.44 25.71 -19.01
N PHE A 519 8.59 26.70 -19.26
CA PHE A 519 9.01 28.08 -19.52
C PHE A 519 8.59 28.98 -18.36
N LYS A 520 9.43 29.96 -18.02
CA LYS A 520 9.16 30.95 -16.97
C LYS A 520 7.79 31.61 -17.14
N ASP A 521 7.44 31.93 -18.38
CA ASP A 521 6.19 32.59 -18.71
C ASP A 521 4.95 31.70 -18.51
N CYS A 522 5.09 30.41 -18.26
CA CYS A 522 3.94 29.53 -18.00
C CYS A 522 3.53 29.50 -16.53
N LEU A 523 4.39 29.97 -15.61
CA LEU A 523 4.21 29.86 -14.16
C LEU A 523 3.23 30.91 -13.61
N PRO A 524 2.71 30.73 -12.38
CA PRO A 524 1.93 31.77 -11.70
C PRO A 524 2.70 33.10 -11.62
N LEU A 525 2.03 34.24 -11.80
CA LEU A 525 2.67 35.57 -11.80
C LEU A 525 3.43 35.88 -10.50
N GLU A 526 2.85 35.47 -9.37
CA GLU A 526 3.45 35.63 -8.03
C GLU A 526 4.43 34.50 -7.68
N ASN A 527 4.54 33.49 -8.54
CA ASN A 527 5.39 32.32 -8.37
C ASN A 527 5.28 31.69 -6.97
N SER A 528 4.05 31.50 -6.50
CA SER A 528 3.73 31.01 -5.16
C SER A 528 4.01 29.51 -4.94
N ILE A 529 4.55 28.82 -5.95
CA ILE A 529 4.83 27.38 -5.90
C ILE A 529 5.93 27.13 -4.86
N LYS A 530 5.56 26.44 -3.79
CA LYS A 530 6.46 25.96 -2.73
C LYS A 530 6.88 24.51 -2.96
N VAL A 531 6.06 23.71 -3.65
CA VAL A 531 6.36 22.31 -3.97
C VAL A 531 6.11 22.04 -5.44
N LEU A 532 7.14 21.53 -6.12
CA LEU A 532 7.05 21.05 -7.50
C LEU A 532 7.36 19.55 -7.53
N VAL A 533 6.49 18.76 -8.17
CA VAL A 533 6.70 17.33 -8.37
C VAL A 533 6.88 17.02 -9.85
N LEU A 534 8.01 16.42 -10.18
CA LEU A 534 8.39 15.99 -11.51
C LEU A 534 8.25 14.47 -11.62
N GLY A 535 7.37 14.02 -12.51
CA GLY A 535 7.09 12.61 -12.73
C GLY A 535 8.25 11.82 -13.31
N LYS A 536 8.05 10.50 -13.43
CA LYS A 536 9.08 9.54 -13.83
C LYS A 536 9.56 9.74 -15.27
N CYS A 537 8.72 10.22 -16.17
CA CYS A 537 9.07 10.47 -17.56
C CYS A 537 9.76 11.83 -17.78
N PHE A 538 9.80 12.70 -16.78
CA PHE A 538 10.38 14.03 -16.93
C PHE A 538 11.90 13.97 -17.03
N SER A 539 12.45 14.42 -18.14
CA SER A 539 13.88 14.43 -18.46
C SER A 539 14.36 15.77 -19.04
N GLN A 540 13.60 16.85 -18.83
CA GLN A 540 13.95 18.19 -19.30
C GLN A 540 14.81 18.95 -18.29
N LYS A 541 15.26 20.15 -18.69
CA LYS A 541 15.96 21.09 -17.81
C LYS A 541 14.99 21.75 -16.83
N ILE A 542 15.46 22.01 -15.61
CA ILE A 542 14.78 22.81 -14.59
C ILE A 542 15.71 23.91 -14.12
N ILE A 543 15.26 25.14 -14.26
CA ILE A 543 16.00 26.32 -13.80
C ILE A 543 15.36 26.79 -12.50
N LEU A 544 16.07 26.62 -11.38
CA LEU A 544 15.53 26.85 -10.03
C LEU A 544 15.21 28.32 -9.76
N ASN A 545 15.96 29.26 -10.35
CA ASN A 545 15.69 30.69 -10.19
C ASN A 545 14.33 31.12 -10.77
N TRP A 546 13.69 30.29 -11.61
CA TRP A 546 12.32 30.52 -12.04
C TRP A 546 11.28 30.17 -10.97
N PHE A 547 11.67 29.60 -9.82
CA PHE A 547 10.79 29.20 -8.72
C PHE A 547 11.27 29.81 -7.39
N SER A 548 11.11 31.13 -7.22
CA SER A 548 11.68 31.88 -6.10
C SER A 548 11.21 31.43 -4.71
N ASN A 549 9.97 30.91 -4.62
CA ASN A 549 9.38 30.42 -3.36
C ASN A 549 9.49 28.90 -3.19
N LEU A 550 10.22 28.20 -4.08
CA LEU A 550 10.30 26.73 -4.05
C LEU A 550 11.01 26.27 -2.78
N GLU A 551 10.29 25.54 -1.93
CA GLU A 551 10.84 24.94 -0.73
C GLU A 551 11.22 23.47 -0.96
N ASN A 552 10.48 22.76 -1.81
CA ASN A 552 10.70 21.34 -2.05
C ASN A 552 10.53 20.97 -3.54
N LEU A 553 11.61 20.46 -4.13
CA LEU A 553 11.59 19.88 -5.46
C LEU A 553 11.54 18.36 -5.35
N VAL A 554 10.42 17.74 -5.73
CA VAL A 554 10.24 16.28 -5.71
C VAL A 554 10.52 15.71 -7.10
N ILE A 555 11.46 14.78 -7.21
CA ILE A 555 11.97 14.28 -8.50
C ILE A 555 11.82 12.76 -8.56
N PHE A 556 11.00 12.28 -9.49
CA PHE A 556 10.89 10.86 -9.84
C PHE A 556 11.57 10.50 -11.17
N GLY A 557 11.73 11.48 -12.07
CA GLY A 557 12.42 11.32 -13.36
C GLY A 557 13.90 11.70 -13.30
N ASP A 558 14.46 12.12 -14.44
CA ASP A 558 15.88 12.42 -14.61
C ASP A 558 16.13 13.85 -15.15
N PRO A 559 15.65 14.91 -14.48
CA PRO A 559 15.87 16.27 -14.94
C PRO A 559 17.34 16.69 -14.82
N LEU A 560 17.75 17.61 -15.70
CA LEU A 560 18.96 18.42 -15.46
C LEU A 560 18.56 19.63 -14.61
N VAL A 561 18.99 19.66 -13.34
CA VAL A 561 18.71 20.76 -12.41
C VAL A 561 19.82 21.79 -12.49
N LEU A 562 19.45 23.01 -12.86
CA LEU A 562 20.32 24.18 -13.02
C LEU A 562 19.88 25.30 -12.08
N LEU A 563 20.81 26.15 -11.65
CA LEU A 563 20.47 27.33 -10.84
C LEU A 563 19.95 28.46 -11.73
N SER A 564 20.68 28.78 -12.79
CA SER A 564 20.36 29.81 -13.78
C SER A 564 20.56 29.33 -15.22
N GLU A 565 20.10 30.12 -16.19
CA GLU A 565 20.34 29.89 -17.63
C GLU A 565 21.82 30.04 -18.00
N GLU A 566 22.52 30.93 -17.30
CA GLU A 566 23.96 31.17 -17.40
C GLU A 566 24.62 30.56 -16.15
N ASP A 567 25.12 29.33 -16.23
CA ASP A 567 25.81 28.67 -15.12
C ASP A 567 27.33 28.88 -15.22
N GLU A 568 27.81 30.10 -14.96
CA GLU A 568 29.24 30.36 -14.71
C GLU A 568 29.47 31.36 -13.55
N GLY A 569 29.97 30.84 -12.43
CA GLY A 569 30.91 31.57 -11.56
C GLY A 569 30.39 32.57 -10.53
N LYS A 570 29.09 32.68 -10.24
CA LYS A 570 28.56 33.59 -9.20
C LYS A 570 28.09 32.87 -7.94
N GLU A 571 28.12 33.57 -6.80
CA GLU A 571 27.57 33.11 -5.52
C GLU A 571 26.15 32.55 -5.70
N HIS A 572 25.96 31.30 -5.28
CA HIS A 572 24.71 30.59 -5.48
C HIS A 572 23.69 30.97 -4.39
N CYS A 573 22.68 31.75 -4.75
CA CYS A 573 21.50 31.94 -3.90
C CYS A 573 20.49 30.83 -4.19
N PHE A 574 20.29 29.90 -3.25
CA PHE A 574 19.33 28.79 -3.38
C PHE A 574 17.89 29.20 -3.05
N GLY A 575 17.63 30.50 -2.87
CA GLY A 575 16.30 31.04 -2.54
C GLY A 575 15.71 30.39 -1.29
N CYS A 576 14.46 29.92 -1.38
CA CYS A 576 13.75 29.24 -0.31
C CYS A 576 13.95 27.71 -0.28
N LEU A 577 14.84 27.15 -1.12
CA LEU A 577 14.97 25.70 -1.26
C LEU A 577 15.41 25.06 0.06
N LYS A 578 14.59 24.14 0.55
CA LYS A 578 14.89 23.34 1.76
C LYS A 578 15.28 21.92 1.37
N TYR A 579 14.57 21.33 0.40
CA TYR A 579 14.75 19.94 0.04
C TYR A 579 14.68 19.68 -1.48
N ILE A 580 15.51 18.77 -1.94
CA ILE A 580 15.35 18.04 -3.20
C ILE A 580 15.00 16.60 -2.82
N SER A 581 13.72 16.28 -2.95
CA SER A 581 13.20 14.98 -2.54
C SER A 581 13.20 14.00 -3.70
N THR A 582 13.85 12.84 -3.58
CA THR A 582 13.84 11.84 -4.65
C THR A 582 13.80 10.42 -4.09
N PRO A 583 13.24 9.42 -4.80
CA PRO A 583 13.39 8.04 -4.41
C PRO A 583 14.87 7.68 -4.33
N ILE A 584 15.27 6.93 -3.32
CA ILE A 584 16.66 6.47 -3.21
C ILE A 584 17.12 5.67 -4.43
N ASN A 585 16.17 5.03 -5.11
CA ASN A 585 16.44 4.25 -6.30
C ASN A 585 16.51 5.04 -7.61
N ASN A 586 16.49 6.39 -7.55
CA ASN A 586 16.63 7.25 -8.72
C ASN A 586 18.11 7.51 -9.06
N TYR A 587 18.85 6.45 -9.40
CA TYR A 587 20.31 6.53 -9.51
C TYR A 587 20.78 7.39 -10.69
N LYS A 588 20.04 7.43 -11.80
CA LYS A 588 20.43 8.20 -12.97
C LYS A 588 20.40 9.70 -12.67
N PHE A 589 19.33 10.20 -12.07
CA PHE A 589 19.29 11.55 -11.51
C PHE A 589 20.41 11.79 -10.48
N LEU A 590 20.55 10.93 -9.46
CA LEU A 590 21.51 11.13 -8.37
C LEU A 590 22.97 11.14 -8.84
N ASN A 591 23.30 10.35 -9.87
CA ASN A 591 24.64 10.31 -10.45
C ASN A 591 24.95 11.57 -11.26
N ASN A 592 23.94 12.22 -11.85
CA ASN A 592 24.08 13.43 -12.66
C ASN A 592 23.85 14.73 -11.87
N LEU A 593 23.38 14.64 -10.63
CA LEU A 593 23.10 15.81 -9.79
C LEU A 593 24.40 16.49 -9.37
N ASN A 594 24.50 17.80 -9.62
CA ASN A 594 25.63 18.61 -9.17
C ASN A 594 25.77 18.55 -7.63
N ASN A 595 27.00 18.37 -7.16
CA ASN A 595 27.34 18.25 -5.75
C ASN A 595 26.86 19.45 -4.90
N ILE A 596 26.69 20.63 -5.49
CA ILE A 596 26.13 21.82 -4.80
C ILE A 596 24.74 21.56 -4.21
N PHE A 597 23.99 20.61 -4.78
CA PHE A 597 22.63 20.27 -4.36
C PHE A 597 22.56 19.18 -3.29
N TYR A 598 23.67 18.50 -2.99
CA TYR A 598 23.69 17.39 -2.04
C TYR A 598 23.21 17.79 -0.62
N PRO A 599 23.52 18.99 -0.09
CA PRO A 599 22.98 19.42 1.21
C PRO A 599 21.45 19.49 1.28
N PHE A 600 20.77 19.63 0.14
CA PHE A 600 19.31 19.70 0.06
C PHE A 600 18.68 18.30 -0.16
N LEU A 601 19.45 17.25 -0.45
CA LEU A 601 18.90 15.94 -0.76
C LEU A 601 18.13 15.34 0.41
N LYS A 602 16.90 14.90 0.12
CA LYS A 602 16.05 14.16 1.05
C LYS A 602 15.47 12.93 0.38
N PHE A 603 15.81 11.75 0.87
CA PHE A 603 15.24 10.53 0.28
C PHE A 603 13.79 10.35 0.69
N LEU A 604 12.92 10.16 -0.31
CA LEU A 604 11.53 9.79 -0.06
C LEU A 604 11.51 8.44 0.67
N LYS A 605 10.88 8.39 1.84
CA LYS A 605 10.60 7.12 2.49
C LYS A 605 9.79 6.27 1.51
N LYS A 606 10.16 5.00 1.32
CA LYS A 606 9.28 4.05 0.62
C LYS A 606 7.92 4.13 1.30
N ASN A 607 6.91 4.64 0.60
CA ASN A 607 5.53 4.39 0.98
C ASN A 607 5.40 2.87 1.02
N LYS A 608 5.11 2.35 2.21
CA LYS A 608 4.85 0.92 2.44
C LYS A 608 3.52 0.55 1.82
#